data_AF-K1S6X1-F1
#
_entry.id   AF-K1S6X1-F1
#
_cell.length_a   1.000
_cell.length_b   1.000
_cell.length_c   1.000
_cell.angle_alpha   90.00
_cell.angle_beta   90.00
_cell.angle_gamma   90.00
#
_symmetry.space_group_name_H-M   'P 1'
#
loop_
_entity.id
_entity.type
_entity.pdbx_description
1 polymer ?
#
loop_
_entity_poly.entity_id
_entity_poly.type
_entity_poly.pdbx_seq_one_letter_code
_entity_poly.pdbx_strand_id
1 'polypeptide(L)'
;GVSKYYYYIDQITDTASATGKTKAELDTLAADGKFTQVDAGNWLSDSATIHGALGEDGSYVVYAYAMDNAGNQSDYICTEGLVQDASAPVVTVTEPKKEDGTLKDTEAILKVNLSEDATLMWFFVSEGVFDGVTGYTYDDCKRDIESYMKGEPKYPQFAVENDGKWAPRNGWIFKPD
;
A
#
# COMPACT_ATOMS: atom_id res chain seq x y z
N GLY A 1 11.83 27.05 -25.06
CA GLY A 1 11.27 26.59 -23.78
C GLY A 1 10.24 25.52 -24.09
N VAL A 2 10.18 24.48 -23.25
CA VAL A 2 9.18 23.43 -23.40
C VAL A 2 7.78 24.03 -23.26
N SER A 3 6.86 23.58 -24.11
CA SER A 3 5.45 24.00 -24.12
C SER A 3 4.56 22.96 -23.45
N LYS A 4 4.78 21.69 -23.83
CA LYS A 4 3.93 20.56 -23.46
C LYS A 4 4.76 19.31 -23.24
N TYR A 5 4.27 18.46 -22.36
CA TYR A 5 4.74 17.08 -22.19
C TYR A 5 3.66 16.13 -22.66
N TYR A 6 4.08 14.97 -23.16
CA TYR A 6 3.20 13.90 -23.56
C TYR A 6 3.69 12.62 -22.92
N TYR A 7 2.76 11.80 -22.41
CA TYR A 7 3.10 10.51 -21.82
C TYR A 7 2.17 9.39 -22.30
N TYR A 8 2.69 8.17 -22.31
CA TYR A 8 1.94 6.94 -22.55
C TYR A 8 2.33 5.93 -21.47
N ILE A 9 1.32 5.31 -20.85
CA ILE A 9 1.50 4.29 -19.81
C ILE A 9 1.21 2.94 -20.45
N ASP A 10 2.23 2.08 -20.46
CA ASP A 10 2.13 0.72 -20.95
C ASP A 10 2.05 -0.22 -19.75
N GLN A 11 0.96 -0.96 -19.63
CA GLN A 11 0.88 -2.04 -18.64
C GLN A 11 1.62 -3.26 -19.19
N ILE A 12 2.50 -3.81 -18.38
CA ILE A 12 3.36 -4.94 -18.72
C ILE A 12 3.17 -6.08 -17.72
N THR A 13 3.60 -7.29 -18.08
CA THR A 13 3.43 -8.47 -17.23
C THR A 13 4.43 -8.49 -16.06
N ASP A 14 5.65 -8.01 -16.27
CA ASP A 14 6.74 -8.06 -15.30
C ASP A 14 7.83 -7.04 -15.66
N THR A 15 8.26 -6.23 -14.69
CA THR A 15 9.32 -5.24 -14.86
C THR A 15 10.67 -5.87 -15.21
N ALA A 16 10.97 -7.08 -14.71
CA ALA A 16 12.22 -7.77 -15.03
C ALA A 16 12.30 -8.24 -16.49
N SER A 17 11.15 -8.34 -17.16
CA SER A 17 11.00 -8.76 -18.56
C SER A 17 10.66 -7.59 -19.49
N ALA A 18 10.61 -6.36 -18.97
CA ALA A 18 10.24 -5.18 -19.73
C ALA A 18 11.26 -4.91 -20.85
N THR A 19 10.86 -5.16 -22.09
CA THR A 19 11.60 -4.67 -23.26
C THR A 19 10.96 -3.35 -23.66
N GLY A 20 11.70 -2.25 -23.49
CA GLY A 20 11.20 -0.93 -23.87
C GLY A 20 10.77 -0.91 -25.34
N LYS A 21 9.68 -0.19 -25.65
CA LYS A 21 9.21 -0.02 -27.03
C LYS A 21 10.25 0.72 -27.87
N THR A 22 10.35 0.33 -29.13
CA THR A 22 11.18 1.02 -30.11
C THR A 22 10.59 2.38 -30.46
N LYS A 23 11.43 3.29 -30.99
CA LYS A 23 10.97 4.59 -31.48
C LYS A 23 9.83 4.48 -32.51
N ALA A 24 9.89 3.51 -33.42
CA ALA A 24 8.86 3.36 -34.47
C ALA A 24 7.49 2.96 -33.88
N GLU A 25 7.47 2.12 -32.85
CA GLU A 25 6.24 1.76 -32.13
C GLU A 25 5.68 2.96 -31.37
N LEU A 26 6.54 3.74 -30.71
CA LEU A 26 6.13 4.96 -29.99
C LEU A 26 5.61 6.04 -30.94
N ASP A 27 6.24 6.22 -32.09
CA ASP A 27 5.77 7.15 -33.14
C ASP A 27 4.38 6.74 -33.66
N THR A 28 4.13 5.43 -33.84
CA THR A 28 2.81 4.93 -34.24
C THR A 28 1.76 5.21 -33.15
N LEU A 29 2.07 4.93 -31.88
CA LEU A 29 1.18 5.21 -30.75
C LEU A 29 0.88 6.71 -30.60
N ALA A 30 1.88 7.57 -30.83
CA ALA A 30 1.71 9.02 -30.82
C ALA A 30 0.80 9.50 -31.95
N ALA A 31 0.99 8.98 -33.17
CA ALA A 31 0.13 9.29 -34.32
C ALA A 31 -1.32 8.82 -34.11
N ASP A 32 -1.50 7.69 -33.42
CA ASP A 32 -2.81 7.14 -33.03
C ASP A 32 -3.45 7.88 -31.85
N GLY A 33 -2.80 8.92 -31.32
CA GLY A 33 -3.32 9.74 -30.21
C GLY A 33 -3.37 9.01 -28.86
N LYS A 34 -2.53 7.99 -28.66
CA LYS A 34 -2.47 7.22 -27.40
C LYS A 34 -1.75 7.96 -26.28
N PHE A 35 -0.96 8.96 -26.62
CA PHE A 35 -0.27 9.79 -25.64
C PHE A 35 -1.22 10.84 -25.05
N THR A 36 -1.15 11.01 -23.73
CA THR A 36 -1.88 12.04 -23.00
C THR A 36 -1.01 13.29 -22.88
N GLN A 37 -1.56 14.45 -23.23
CA GLN A 37 -0.89 15.74 -23.06
C GLN A 37 -0.97 16.19 -21.60
N VAL A 38 0.13 16.75 -21.09
CA VAL A 38 0.19 17.50 -19.84
C VAL A 38 0.87 18.84 -20.14
N ASP A 39 0.28 19.92 -19.65
CA ASP A 39 0.89 21.22 -19.79
C ASP A 39 2.19 21.28 -18.98
N ALA A 40 3.20 21.97 -19.50
CA ALA A 40 4.39 22.24 -18.71
C ALA A 40 3.99 22.95 -17.41
N GLY A 41 4.62 22.58 -16.29
CA GLY A 41 4.44 23.28 -15.02
C GLY A 41 4.70 24.78 -15.17
N ASN A 42 4.24 25.58 -14.20
CA ASN A 42 4.39 27.03 -14.24
C ASN A 42 5.83 27.43 -14.61
N TRP A 43 5.98 28.50 -15.40
CA TRP A 43 7.13 28.98 -16.21
C TRP A 43 8.57 28.87 -15.66
N LEU A 44 8.78 28.40 -14.43
CA LEU A 44 10.06 28.19 -13.77
C LEU A 44 10.47 26.72 -13.62
N SER A 45 9.60 25.76 -13.91
CA SER A 45 9.92 24.33 -13.83
C SER A 45 9.88 23.67 -15.20
N ASP A 46 11.03 23.22 -15.70
CA ASP A 46 11.18 22.33 -16.87
C ASP A 46 10.66 20.90 -16.56
N SER A 47 9.54 20.79 -15.87
CA SER A 47 8.94 19.53 -15.44
C SER A 47 7.41 19.59 -15.45
N ALA A 48 6.81 18.40 -15.49
CA ALA A 48 5.38 18.19 -15.30
C ALA A 48 5.18 17.04 -14.30
N THR A 49 4.07 17.08 -13.55
CA THR A 49 3.66 16.03 -12.63
C THR A 49 2.36 15.42 -13.12
N ILE A 50 2.32 14.09 -13.18
CA ILE A 50 1.13 13.32 -13.55
C ILE A 50 0.57 12.73 -12.26
N HIS A 51 -0.70 12.99 -11.96
CA HIS A 51 -1.38 12.49 -10.76
C HIS A 51 -2.35 11.37 -11.11
N GLY A 52 -2.32 10.27 -10.33
CA GLY A 52 -3.34 9.22 -10.36
C GLY A 52 -3.50 8.48 -11.70
N ALA A 53 -2.47 8.49 -12.56
CA ALA A 53 -2.58 7.89 -13.89
C ALA A 53 -2.32 6.38 -13.92
N LEU A 54 -1.78 5.80 -12.84
CA LEU A 54 -1.66 4.36 -12.66
C LEU A 54 -2.96 3.87 -12.01
N GLY A 55 -3.76 3.12 -12.76
CA GLY A 55 -5.13 2.78 -12.39
C GLY A 55 -5.23 1.63 -11.39
N GLU A 56 -4.53 0.53 -11.65
CA GLU A 56 -4.64 -0.71 -10.88
C GLU A 56 -3.26 -1.21 -10.45
N ASP A 57 -3.24 -2.18 -9.53
CA ASP A 57 -2.01 -2.86 -9.19
C ASP A 57 -1.43 -3.59 -10.42
N GLY A 58 -0.11 -3.55 -10.55
CA GLY A 58 0.57 -4.17 -11.67
C GLY A 58 1.89 -3.50 -12.02
N SER A 59 2.51 -4.04 -13.07
CA SER A 59 3.77 -3.53 -13.61
C SER A 59 3.52 -2.61 -14.80
N TYR A 60 4.26 -1.50 -14.88
CA TYR A 60 4.09 -0.50 -15.94
C TYR A 60 5.43 0.02 -16.46
N VAL A 61 5.42 0.53 -17.68
CA VAL A 61 6.47 1.42 -18.22
C VAL A 61 5.82 2.71 -18.67
N VAL A 62 6.34 3.85 -18.23
CA VAL A 62 5.90 5.16 -18.69
C VAL A 62 6.86 5.67 -19.74
N TYR A 63 6.35 6.00 -20.91
CA TYR A 63 7.07 6.66 -21.99
C TYR A 63 6.68 8.13 -22.02
N ALA A 64 7.63 9.03 -22.27
CA ALA A 64 7.35 10.46 -22.35
C ALA A 64 8.21 11.17 -23.40
N TYR A 65 7.70 12.29 -23.90
CA TYR A 65 8.46 13.25 -24.71
C TYR A 65 7.96 14.68 -24.45
N ALA A 66 8.77 15.67 -24.83
CA ALA A 66 8.44 17.09 -24.73
C ALA A 66 8.29 17.72 -26.11
N MET A 67 7.47 18.77 -26.19
CA MET A 67 7.29 19.61 -27.38
C MET A 67 7.49 21.07 -27.02
N ASP A 68 8.27 21.80 -27.82
CA ASP A 68 8.45 23.25 -27.64
C ASP A 68 7.34 24.06 -28.35
N ASN A 69 7.34 25.38 -28.16
CA ASN A 69 6.36 26.27 -28.79
C ASN A 69 6.50 26.36 -30.32
N ALA A 70 7.62 25.91 -30.89
CA ALA A 70 7.84 25.86 -32.34
C ALA A 70 7.40 24.51 -32.95
N GLY A 71 6.95 23.56 -32.13
CA GLY A 71 6.52 22.23 -32.54
C GLY A 71 7.66 21.21 -32.65
N ASN A 72 8.87 21.53 -32.15
CA ASN A 72 9.96 20.56 -32.12
C ASN A 72 9.73 19.55 -31.00
N GLN A 73 9.88 18.27 -31.32
CA GLN A 73 9.76 17.16 -30.38
C GLN A 73 11.14 16.74 -29.85
N SER A 74 11.23 16.40 -28.57
CA SER A 74 12.39 15.69 -28.02
C SER A 74 12.40 14.21 -28.44
N ASP A 75 13.51 13.54 -28.15
CA ASP A 75 13.53 12.08 -28.09
C ASP A 75 12.58 11.55 -27.00
N TYR A 76 12.20 10.28 -27.11
CA TYR A 76 11.45 9.58 -26.07
C TYR A 76 12.36 9.18 -24.93
N ILE A 77 11.84 9.28 -23.72
CA ILE A 77 12.40 8.68 -22.51
C ILE A 77 11.41 7.67 -21.96
N CYS A 78 11.90 6.72 -21.15
CA CYS A 78 11.04 5.79 -20.44
C CYS A 78 11.58 5.47 -19.05
N THR A 79 10.69 5.00 -18.17
CA THR A 79 11.07 4.38 -16.90
C THR A 79 11.68 2.99 -17.14
N GLU A 80 12.49 2.50 -16.22
CA GLU A 80 13.02 1.11 -16.25
C GLU A 80 11.98 0.04 -15.85
N GLY A 81 10.72 0.43 -15.72
CA GLY A 81 9.66 -0.39 -15.13
C GLY A 81 9.31 0.12 -13.73
N LEU A 82 8.03 0.10 -13.40
CA LEU A 82 7.51 0.45 -12.09
C LEU A 82 6.43 -0.56 -11.67
N VAL A 83 6.32 -0.82 -10.38
CA VAL A 83 5.25 -1.65 -9.81
C VAL A 83 4.36 -0.75 -8.98
N GLN A 84 3.07 -0.72 -9.32
CA GLN A 84 2.01 -0.16 -8.50
C GLN A 84 1.43 -1.29 -7.66
N ASP A 85 1.45 -1.11 -6.35
CA ASP A 85 0.82 -2.03 -5.41
C ASP A 85 0.19 -1.21 -4.28
N ALA A 86 -1.14 -1.07 -4.36
CA ALA A 86 -1.97 -0.36 -3.41
C ALA A 86 -2.98 -1.28 -2.71
N SER A 87 -3.00 -2.58 -3.06
CA SER A 87 -3.79 -3.56 -2.33
C SER A 87 -3.22 -3.76 -0.93
N ALA A 88 -4.12 -3.85 0.05
CA ALA A 88 -3.73 -4.22 1.39
C ALA A 88 -3.69 -5.76 1.50
N PRO A 89 -2.76 -6.32 2.30
CA PRO A 89 -2.70 -7.75 2.50
C PRO A 89 -3.96 -8.26 3.18
N VAL A 90 -4.54 -9.33 2.64
CA VAL A 90 -5.70 -10.00 3.23
C VAL A 90 -5.22 -10.99 4.28
N VAL A 91 -5.62 -10.77 5.53
CA VAL A 91 -5.31 -11.67 6.66
C VAL A 91 -6.49 -12.60 6.89
N THR A 92 -6.23 -13.91 6.86
CA THR A 92 -7.21 -14.93 7.27
C THR A 92 -6.67 -15.72 8.45
N VAL A 93 -7.49 -15.85 9.49
CA VAL A 93 -7.15 -16.63 10.69
C VAL A 93 -8.11 -17.80 10.78
N THR A 94 -7.56 -19.01 10.77
CA THR A 94 -8.37 -20.22 10.97
C THR A 94 -8.48 -20.53 12.45
N GLU A 95 -9.71 -20.73 12.92
CA GLU A 95 -9.98 -21.12 14.30
C GLU A 95 -9.24 -22.43 14.66
N PRO A 96 -8.54 -22.47 15.81
CA PRO A 96 -7.92 -23.70 16.30
C PRO A 96 -8.96 -24.77 16.64
N LYS A 97 -8.74 -25.99 16.17
CA LYS A 97 -9.58 -27.17 16.44
C LYS A 97 -8.79 -28.27 17.13
N LYS A 98 -9.48 -29.00 18.02
CA LYS A 98 -8.92 -30.20 18.69
C LYS A 98 -8.63 -31.31 17.69
N GLU A 99 -9.53 -31.50 16.74
CA GLU A 99 -9.44 -32.51 15.67
C GLU A 99 -8.17 -32.36 14.82
N ASP A 100 -7.75 -31.12 14.57
CA ASP A 100 -6.59 -30.79 13.74
C ASP A 100 -5.29 -30.62 14.56
N GLY A 101 -5.31 -30.95 15.87
CA GLY A 101 -4.17 -30.83 16.79
C GLY A 101 -3.74 -29.39 17.11
N THR A 102 -4.41 -28.40 16.52
CA THR A 102 -4.15 -26.97 16.72
C THR A 102 -4.69 -26.43 18.04
N LEU A 103 -5.60 -27.16 18.70
CA LEU A 103 -6.09 -26.81 20.02
C LEU A 103 -5.86 -27.97 21.00
N LYS A 104 -5.11 -27.71 22.05
CA LYS A 104 -4.87 -28.61 23.18
C LYS A 104 -5.32 -27.93 24.48
N ASP A 105 -5.28 -28.66 25.58
CA ASP A 105 -5.75 -28.15 26.88
C ASP A 105 -4.96 -26.92 27.37
N THR A 106 -3.69 -26.77 26.96
CA THR A 106 -2.81 -25.67 27.37
C THR A 106 -2.14 -24.95 26.20
N GLU A 107 -2.47 -25.29 24.96
CA GLU A 107 -1.81 -24.75 23.77
C GLU A 107 -2.82 -24.51 22.65
N ALA A 108 -2.67 -23.40 21.95
CA ALA A 108 -3.39 -23.13 20.70
C ALA A 108 -2.41 -22.68 19.62
N ILE A 109 -2.58 -23.20 18.40
CA ILE A 109 -1.85 -22.83 17.21
C ILE A 109 -2.82 -22.05 16.32
N LEU A 110 -2.60 -20.74 16.23
CA LEU A 110 -3.31 -19.88 15.30
C LEU A 110 -2.66 -19.99 13.91
N LYS A 111 -3.39 -20.55 12.95
CA LYS A 111 -2.96 -20.57 11.55
C LYS A 111 -3.38 -19.27 10.90
N VAL A 112 -2.40 -18.42 10.59
CA VAL A 112 -2.59 -17.17 9.87
C VAL A 112 -2.11 -17.36 8.44
N ASN A 113 -2.96 -17.04 7.46
CA ASN A 113 -2.58 -17.00 6.06
C ASN A 113 -2.73 -15.57 5.55
N LEU A 114 -1.71 -15.10 4.83
CA LEU A 114 -1.65 -13.79 4.20
C LEU A 114 -1.72 -13.98 2.68
N SER A 115 -2.42 -13.09 1.97
CA SER A 115 -2.47 -13.12 0.51
C SER A 115 -1.15 -12.74 -0.17
N GLU A 116 -0.28 -12.06 0.57
CA GLU A 116 1.02 -11.55 0.13
C GLU A 116 1.95 -11.35 1.35
N ASP A 117 3.20 -10.98 1.11
CA ASP A 117 4.16 -10.70 2.17
C ASP A 117 3.70 -9.48 2.98
N ALA A 118 3.53 -9.67 4.29
CA ALA A 118 3.08 -8.59 5.17
C ALA A 118 3.82 -8.60 6.51
N THR A 119 3.80 -7.45 7.18
CA THR A 119 4.20 -7.35 8.59
C THR A 119 2.99 -7.58 9.47
N LEU A 120 2.97 -8.70 10.21
CA LEU A 120 1.90 -9.00 11.14
C LEU A 120 2.23 -8.45 12.54
N MET A 121 1.31 -7.66 13.08
CA MET A 121 1.28 -7.33 14.50
C MET A 121 0.13 -8.08 15.16
N TRP A 122 0.40 -8.77 16.25
CA TRP A 122 -0.61 -9.47 17.04
C TRP A 122 -0.44 -9.17 18.52
N PHE A 123 -1.55 -9.20 19.25
CA PHE A 123 -1.57 -9.13 20.70
C PHE A 123 -2.65 -10.09 21.20
N PHE A 124 -2.42 -10.66 22.38
CA PHE A 124 -3.35 -11.58 23.03
C PHE A 124 -3.84 -10.96 24.33
N VAL A 125 -5.15 -10.98 24.54
CA VAL A 125 -5.80 -10.53 25.77
C VAL A 125 -6.70 -11.66 26.25
N SER A 126 -6.42 -12.22 27.42
CA SER A 126 -7.31 -13.18 28.08
C SER A 126 -8.32 -12.46 28.96
N GLU A 127 -9.55 -12.97 29.04
CA GLU A 127 -10.60 -12.39 29.89
C GLU A 127 -10.17 -12.25 31.36
N GLY A 128 -9.42 -13.23 31.89
CA GLY A 128 -8.96 -13.22 33.27
C GLY A 128 -8.02 -12.06 33.64
N VAL A 129 -7.48 -11.29 32.68
CA VAL A 129 -6.74 -10.06 33.01
C VAL A 129 -7.64 -8.95 33.54
N PHE A 130 -8.96 -9.07 33.35
CA PHE A 130 -9.96 -8.12 33.84
C PHE A 130 -10.60 -8.55 35.17
N ASP A 131 -10.21 -9.70 35.73
CA ASP A 131 -10.75 -10.18 37.01
C ASP A 131 -10.45 -9.18 38.14
N GLY A 132 -11.51 -8.66 38.76
CA GLY A 132 -11.40 -7.64 39.83
C GLY A 132 -11.11 -6.22 39.35
N VAL A 133 -11.02 -5.99 38.03
CA VAL A 133 -10.94 -4.64 37.45
C VAL A 133 -12.33 -3.99 37.52
N THR A 134 -12.39 -2.76 38.01
CA THR A 134 -13.64 -1.97 38.07
C THR A 134 -13.61 -0.85 37.04
N GLY A 135 -14.70 -0.66 36.30
CA GLY A 135 -14.85 0.43 35.32
C GLY A 135 -14.28 0.15 33.92
N TYR A 136 -13.70 -1.01 33.67
CA TYR A 136 -13.23 -1.42 32.34
C TYR A 136 -13.29 -2.94 32.19
N THR A 137 -14.17 -3.43 31.33
CA THR A 137 -14.42 -4.86 31.13
C THR A 137 -13.75 -5.41 29.87
N TYR A 138 -13.72 -6.74 29.74
CA TYR A 138 -13.28 -7.41 28.50
C TYR A 138 -14.05 -6.91 27.27
N ASP A 139 -15.37 -6.73 27.39
CA ASP A 139 -16.22 -6.25 26.31
C ASP A 139 -15.91 -4.79 25.93
N ASP A 140 -15.56 -3.95 26.91
CA ASP A 140 -15.11 -2.58 26.65
C ASP A 140 -13.77 -2.58 25.89
N CYS A 141 -12.81 -3.41 26.31
CA CYS A 141 -11.55 -3.59 25.61
C CYS A 141 -11.74 -4.04 24.16
N LYS A 142 -12.60 -5.04 23.93
CA LYS A 142 -12.93 -5.52 22.58
C LYS A 142 -13.53 -4.40 21.72
N ARG A 143 -14.48 -3.64 22.27
CA ARG A 143 -15.13 -2.52 21.56
C ARG A 143 -14.14 -1.41 21.19
N ASP A 144 -13.23 -1.09 22.10
CA ASP A 144 -12.19 -0.08 21.87
C ASP A 144 -11.20 -0.51 20.77
N ILE A 145 -10.79 -1.79 20.76
CA ILE A 145 -9.97 -2.37 19.68
C ILE A 145 -10.69 -2.30 18.34
N GLU A 146 -11.95 -2.73 18.28
CA GLU A 146 -12.74 -2.67 17.04
C GLU A 146 -12.91 -1.23 16.53
N SER A 147 -13.14 -0.27 17.44
CA SER A 147 -13.25 1.14 17.10
C SER A 147 -11.93 1.72 16.57
N TYR A 148 -10.81 1.35 17.20
CA TYR A 148 -9.47 1.76 16.75
C TYR A 148 -9.15 1.24 15.34
N MET A 149 -9.44 -0.04 15.09
CA MET A 149 -9.17 -0.67 13.79
C MET A 149 -10.08 -0.16 12.66
N LYS A 150 -11.25 0.39 12.97
CA LYS A 150 -12.15 1.04 11.98
C LYS A 150 -11.77 2.49 11.66
N GLY A 151 -10.88 3.11 12.43
CA GLY A 151 -10.39 4.48 12.22
C GLY A 151 -9.15 4.54 11.32
N GLU A 152 -8.25 5.48 11.61
CA GLU A 152 -6.90 5.54 11.03
C GLU A 152 -5.86 5.10 12.08
N PRO A 153 -5.55 3.80 12.19
CA PRO A 153 -4.60 3.32 13.18
C PRO A 153 -3.17 3.76 12.81
N LYS A 154 -2.58 4.69 13.57
CA LYS A 154 -1.23 5.24 13.29
C LYS A 154 -0.10 4.54 14.05
N TYR A 155 -0.39 3.81 15.15
CA TYR A 155 0.62 3.15 16.00
C TYR A 155 0.10 1.89 16.72
N PRO A 156 0.96 1.02 17.28
CA PRO A 156 0.55 -0.04 18.21
C PRO A 156 0.01 0.56 19.53
N GLN A 157 -1.20 1.16 19.54
CA GLN A 157 -1.69 1.87 20.74
C GLN A 157 -1.83 0.96 21.97
N PHE A 158 -1.94 -0.35 21.75
CA PHE A 158 -2.10 -1.36 22.79
C PHE A 158 -0.77 -1.93 23.30
N ALA A 159 0.38 -1.60 22.69
CA ALA A 159 1.67 -2.18 23.08
C ALA A 159 2.80 -1.14 23.11
N VAL A 160 3.66 -1.25 24.12
CA VAL A 160 4.89 -0.48 24.26
C VAL A 160 6.06 -1.43 24.19
N GLU A 161 7.05 -1.12 23.36
CA GLU A 161 8.32 -1.84 23.34
C GLU A 161 9.14 -1.51 24.59
N ASN A 162 9.44 -2.53 25.40
CA ASN A 162 10.34 -2.46 26.54
C ASN A 162 11.40 -3.54 26.37
N ASP A 163 12.67 -3.15 26.24
CA ASP A 163 13.82 -4.06 26.07
C ASP A 163 13.65 -5.08 24.93
N GLY A 164 13.18 -4.63 23.77
CA GLY A 164 12.95 -5.49 22.59
C GLY A 164 11.75 -6.44 22.73
N LYS A 165 10.93 -6.27 23.79
CA LYS A 165 9.68 -7.01 24.00
C LYS A 165 8.50 -6.05 24.00
N TRP A 166 7.51 -6.33 23.18
CA TRP A 166 6.25 -5.61 23.18
C TRP A 166 5.40 -6.07 24.36
N ALA A 167 5.11 -5.16 25.29
CA ALA A 167 4.23 -5.39 26.43
C ALA A 167 2.94 -4.59 26.24
N PRO A 168 1.77 -5.08 26.72
CA PRO A 168 0.57 -4.26 26.75
C PRO A 168 0.86 -2.92 27.42
N ARG A 169 0.40 -1.83 26.81
CA ARG A 169 0.60 -0.48 27.38
C ARG A 169 -0.11 -0.43 28.74
N ASN A 170 0.68 -0.52 29.82
CA ASN A 170 0.12 -0.60 31.16
C ASN A 170 -0.31 0.81 31.61
N GLY A 171 -1.62 1.03 31.66
CA GLY A 171 -2.26 2.32 31.88
C GLY A 171 -2.57 3.04 30.57
N TRP A 172 -3.86 3.19 30.24
CA TRP A 172 -4.61 4.44 30.50
C TRP A 172 -6.03 4.32 29.93
N ILE A 173 -6.95 4.99 30.64
CA ILE A 173 -8.35 5.25 30.28
C ILE A 173 -8.41 5.84 28.87
N PHE A 174 -9.18 5.21 27.99
CA PHE A 174 -9.45 5.69 26.63
C PHE A 174 -9.97 7.14 26.69
N LYS A 175 -9.22 8.08 26.12
CA LYS A 175 -9.77 9.39 25.77
C LYS A 175 -9.87 9.42 24.25
N PRO A 176 -11.10 9.36 23.69
CA PRO A 176 -11.27 9.62 22.28
C PRO A 176 -10.98 11.10 22.05
N ASP A 177 -10.06 11.38 21.13
CA ASP A 177 -9.92 12.70 20.51
C ASP A 177 -11.10 12.93 19.55
#